data_AF-A0A3M1IYZ5-F1
#
_entry.id   AF-A0A3M1IYZ5-F1
#
_cell.length_a   1.000
_cell.length_b   1.000
_cell.length_c   1.000
_cell.angle_alpha   90.00
_cell.angle_beta   90.00
_cell.angle_gamma   90.00
#
_symmetry.space_group_name_H-M   'P 1'
#
loop_
_entity.id
_entity.type
_entity.pdbx_description
1 polymer ?
#
loop_
_entity_poly.entity_id
_entity_poly.type
_entity_poly.pdbx_seq_one_letter_code
_entity_poly.pdbx_strand_id
1 'polypeptide(L)' 'QTLRRLPVSGDIIFTIRIYSRSLSSLAGQPERAAQLAAALRGLSPDMLAYKAMPALADAAIGWLEAVSG' A
#
# COMPACT_ATOMS: atom_id res chain seq x y z
N GLN A 1 5.01 6.21 9.94
CA GLN A 1 5.70 7.52 9.91
C GLN A 1 5.58 8.17 11.27
N THR A 2 6.57 8.94 11.72
CA THR A 2 6.46 9.70 12.97
C THR A 2 6.98 11.13 12.81
N LEU A 3 6.32 12.06 13.47
CA LEU A 3 6.74 13.45 13.64
C LEU A 3 7.08 13.65 15.11
N ARG A 4 8.26 14.18 15.41
CA ARG A 4 8.67 14.47 16.79
C ARG A 4 9.38 15.81 16.85
N ARG A 5 9.04 16.64 17.83
CA ARG A 5 9.79 17.86 18.14
C ARG A 5 11.04 17.52 18.94
N LEU A 6 12.19 18.06 18.55
CA LEU A 6 13.44 17.88 19.27
C LEU A 6 13.47 18.79 20.51
N PRO A 7 13.87 18.28 21.69
CA PRO A 7 13.73 19.00 22.95
C PRO A 7 14.69 20.19 23.09
N VAL A 8 15.84 20.18 22.41
CA VAL A 8 16.85 21.23 22.51
C VAL A 8 16.70 22.27 21.39
N SER A 9 16.68 21.85 20.12
CA SER A 9 16.61 22.78 18.99
C SER A 9 15.20 23.24 18.66
N GLY A 10 14.17 22.49 19.05
CA GLY A 10 12.77 22.76 18.69
C GLY A 10 12.38 22.37 17.26
N ASP A 11 13.30 21.82 16.46
CA ASP A 11 13.01 21.33 15.10
C ASP A 11 12.07 20.13 15.11
N ILE A 12 11.49 19.81 13.96
CA ILE A 12 10.65 18.62 13.76
C ILE A 12 11.44 17.55 13.01
N ILE A 13 11.71 16.42 13.67
CA ILE A 13 12.19 15.21 12.99
C ILE A 13 10.99 14.44 12.42
N PHE A 14 11.02 14.22 11.11
CA PHE A 14 10.09 13.35 10.41
C PHE A 14 10.80 12.05 10.02
N THR A 15 10.28 10.91 10.47
CA THR A 15 10.87 9.60 10.14
C THR A 15 9.90 8.73 9.36
N ILE A 16 10.46 8.04 8.37
CA ILE A 16 9.77 7.07 7.53
C ILE A 16 10.38 5.69 7.82
N ARG A 17 9.60 4.81 8.45
CA ARG A 17 9.95 3.39 8.58
C ARG A 17 9.21 2.64 7.48
N ILE A 18 9.96 2.11 6.51
CA ILE A 18 9.41 1.38 5.37
C ILE A 18 9.26 -0.10 5.72
N TYR A 19 8.08 -0.67 5.46
CA TYR A 19 7.83 -2.11 5.50
C TYR A 19 7.52 -2.59 4.10
N SER A 20 8.20 -3.65 3.67
CA SER A 20 7.91 -4.35 2.41
C SER A 20 7.50 -5.78 2.71
N ARG A 21 6.47 -6.26 2.02
CA ARG A 21 5.90 -7.60 2.14
C ARG A 21 5.48 -8.07 0.75
N SER A 22 5.67 -9.36 0.48
CA SER A 22 5.12 -9.98 -0.72
C SER A 22 3.59 -10.00 -0.66
N LEU A 23 2.92 -9.84 -1.82
CA LEU A 23 1.47 -10.05 -1.94
C LEU A 23 1.07 -11.46 -1.47
N SER A 24 1.94 -12.46 -1.66
CA SER A 24 1.72 -13.84 -1.19
C SER A 24 1.48 -13.96 0.32
N SER A 25 1.88 -12.96 1.12
CA SER A 25 1.55 -12.92 2.55
C SER A 25 0.04 -12.79 2.83
N LEU A 26 -0.76 -12.40 1.84
CA LEU A 26 -2.22 -12.28 1.93
C LEU A 26 -2.97 -13.56 1.54
N ALA A 27 -2.30 -14.61 1.07
CA ALA A 27 -2.95 -15.84 0.58
C ALA A 27 -3.79 -16.60 1.63
N GLY A 28 -3.57 -16.33 2.92
CA GLY A 28 -4.39 -16.86 4.03
C GLY A 28 -5.30 -15.81 4.69
N GLN A 29 -5.52 -14.66 4.05
CA GLN A 29 -6.20 -13.50 4.62
C GLN A 29 -7.21 -12.93 3.61
N PRO A 30 -8.28 -13.68 3.26
CA PRO A 30 -9.14 -13.37 2.12
C PRO A 30 -9.80 -11.99 2.23
N GLU A 31 -10.28 -11.62 3.42
CA GLU A 31 -10.87 -10.28 3.64
C GLU A 31 -9.87 -9.14 3.36
N ARG A 32 -8.61 -9.30 3.77
CA ARG A 32 -7.56 -8.30 3.54
C ARG A 32 -7.15 -8.25 2.07
N ALA A 33 -7.13 -9.40 1.39
CA ALA A 33 -6.89 -9.46 -0.05
C ALA A 33 -8.00 -8.73 -0.83
N ALA A 34 -9.26 -9.00 -0.51
CA ALA A 34 -10.41 -8.31 -1.11
C ALA A 34 -10.40 -6.80 -0.87
N GLN A 35 -10.07 -6.36 0.35
CA GLN A 35 -9.93 -4.94 0.69
C GLN A 35 -8.83 -4.26 -0.11
N LEU A 36 -7.67 -4.93 -0.29
CA LEU A 36 -6.58 -4.38 -1.09
C LEU A 36 -6.94 -4.31 -2.58
N ALA A 37 -7.63 -5.32 -3.12
CA ALA A 37 -8.13 -5.30 -4.50
C ALA A 37 -9.10 -4.13 -4.72
N ALA A 38 -10.05 -3.92 -3.80
CA ALA A 38 -10.98 -2.80 -3.84
C ALA A 38 -10.26 -1.45 -3.76
N ALA A 39 -9.25 -1.33 -2.89
CA ALA A 39 -8.46 -0.11 -2.77
C ALA A 39 -7.69 0.21 -4.06
N LEU A 40 -7.11 -0.80 -4.72
CA LEU A 40 -6.42 -0.62 -6.01
C LEU A 40 -7.39 -0.20 -7.12
N ARG A 41 -8.59 -0.80 -7.19
CA ARG A 41 -9.65 -0.40 -8.14
C ARG A 41 -10.15 1.04 -7.91
N GLY A 42 -10.09 1.52 -6.67
CA GLY A 42 -10.52 2.87 -6.30
C GLY A 42 -9.50 3.98 -6.60
N LEU A 43 -8.29 3.65 -7.06
CA LEU A 43 -7.28 4.66 -7.40
C LEU A 43 -7.64 5.36 -8.72
N SER A 44 -7.55 6.69 -8.74
CA SER A 44 -7.64 7.46 -9.99
C SER A 44 -6.46 7.15 -10.91
N PRO A 45 -6.58 7.41 -12.23
CA PRO A 45 -5.48 7.24 -13.18
C PRO A 45 -4.21 8.00 -12.76
N ASP A 46 -4.37 9.24 -12.28
CA ASP A 46 -3.25 10.06 -11.80
C ASP A 46 -2.57 9.44 -10.57
N MET A 47 -3.36 8.85 -9.67
CA MET A 47 -2.81 8.17 -8.49
C MET A 47 -2.12 6.86 -8.85
N LEU A 48 -2.61 6.12 -9.85
CA LEU A 48 -1.92 4.96 -10.40
C LEU A 48 -0.57 5.37 -10.99
N ALA A 49 -0.57 6.41 -11.84
CA ALA A 49 0.64 6.95 -12.47
C ALA A 49 1.65 7.45 -11.42
N TYR A 50 1.19 8.22 -10.42
CA TYR A 50 2.01 8.70 -9.31
C TYR A 50 2.65 7.56 -8.51
N LYS A 51 1.94 6.43 -8.36
CA LYS A 51 2.43 5.22 -7.67
C LYS A 51 3.19 4.25 -8.57
N ALA A 52 3.43 4.60 -9.84
CA ALA A 52 4.05 3.72 -10.84
C ALA A 52 3.34 2.35 -10.96
N MET A 53 2.01 2.34 -10.84
CA MET A 53 1.16 1.15 -10.89
C MET A 53 0.43 0.85 -12.21
N PRO A 54 0.41 1.68 -13.28
CA PRO A 54 -0.40 1.36 -14.47
C PRO A 54 -0.09 -0.01 -15.10
N ALA A 55 1.18 -0.45 -15.06
CA ALA A 55 1.59 -1.73 -15.64
C ALA A 55 1.32 -2.95 -14.74
N LEU A 56 1.01 -2.75 -13.45
CA LEU A 56 0.93 -3.82 -12.45
C LEU A 56 -0.45 -3.93 -11.78
N ALA A 57 -1.26 -2.88 -11.83
CA ALA A 57 -2.53 -2.80 -11.11
C ALA A 57 -3.48 -3.94 -11.47
N ASP A 58 -3.71 -4.18 -12.76
CA ASP A 58 -4.64 -5.22 -13.22
C ASP A 58 -4.19 -6.62 -12.81
N ALA A 59 -2.90 -6.93 -12.98
CA ALA A 59 -2.32 -8.21 -12.57
C ALA A 59 -2.38 -8.41 -11.04
N ALA A 60 -2.13 -7.36 -10.27
CA ALA A 60 -2.20 -7.40 -8.81
C ALA A 60 -3.65 -7.59 -8.32
N ILE A 61 -4.61 -6.87 -8.92
CA ILE A 61 -6.04 -7.01 -8.61
C ILE A 61 -6.51 -8.44 -8.91
N GLY A 62 -6.20 -8.96 -10.10
CA GLY A 62 -6.61 -10.32 -10.47
C GLY A 62 -6.02 -11.39 -9.54
N TRP A 63 -4.76 -11.24 -9.12
CA TRP A 63 -4.18 -12.15 -8.13
C TRP A 63 -4.86 -12.02 -6.76
N LEU A 64 -5.15 -10.80 -6.31
CA LEU A 64 -5.81 -10.55 -5.02
C LEU A 64 -7.24 -11.09 -4.98
N GLU A 65 -7.99 -10.96 -6.06
CA GLU A 65 -9.33 -11.55 -6.22
C GLU A 65 -9.27 -13.08 -6.18
N ALA A 66 -8.30 -13.68 -6.88
CA ALA A 66 -8.13 -15.13 -6.89
C ALA A 66 -7.83 -15.73 -5.50
N VAL A 67 -7.13 -14.99 -4.63
CA VAL A 67 -6.84 -15.45 -3.26
C VAL A 67 -7.88 -14.99 -2.23
N SER A 68 -8.83 -14.13 -2.59
CA SER A 68 -9.91 -13.71 -1.70
C SER A 68 -11.11 -14.66 -1.68
N GLY A 69 -11.23 -15.56 -2.65
CA GLY A 69 -12.36 -16.47 -2.82
C GLY A 69 -13.37 -15.95 -3.83
#